data_AF-R0KVU2-F1
#
_entry.id   AF-R0KVU2-F1
#
_cell.length_a   1.000
_cell.length_b   1.000
_cell.length_c   1.000
_cell.angle_alpha   90.00
_cell.angle_beta   90.00
_cell.angle_gamma   90.00
#
_symmetry.space_group_name_H-M   'P 1'
#
loop_
_entity.id
_entity.type
_entity.pdbx_description
1 polymer ?
#
loop_
_entity_poly.entity_id
_entity_poly.type
_entity_poly.pdbx_seq_one_letter_code
_entity_poly.pdbx_strand_id
1 'polypeptide(L)'
;MGRKGQLPPIFTDIEVEYTLFPKNNNTRSNRNFKEDEHVLLNIGSTTTGSVIPKIEENILVFDLIKPVCSDVGERIAISKKINNHWRLIGHGVIKGGVEIEPSYE
;
A
#
# COMPACT_ATOMS: atom_id res chain seq x y z
N MET A 1 13.20 0.04 15.01
CA MET A 1 13.17 -0.38 16.44
C MET A 1 12.51 0.73 17.23
N GLY A 2 11.55 0.42 18.10
CA GLY A 2 10.83 1.40 18.92
C GLY A 2 10.76 0.95 20.38
N ARG A 3 10.44 1.87 21.29
CA ARG A 3 10.32 1.56 22.72
C ARG A 3 9.03 0.77 22.94
N LYS A 4 9.08 -0.22 23.86
CA LYS A 4 7.91 -1.03 24.23
C LYS A 4 6.74 -0.12 24.62
N GLY A 5 5.57 -0.32 24.01
CA GLY A 5 4.37 0.48 24.26
C GLY A 5 4.34 1.85 23.58
N GLN A 6 5.32 2.18 22.72
CA GLN A 6 5.35 3.41 21.91
C GLN A 6 5.47 3.10 20.42
N LEU A 7 5.17 1.87 20.02
CA LEU A 7 5.15 1.51 18.61
C LEU A 7 3.82 2.00 18.00
N PRO A 8 3.85 2.54 16.77
CA PRO A 8 2.65 2.75 15.98
C PRO A 8 1.81 1.47 15.87
N PRO A 9 0.52 1.60 15.53
CA PRO A 9 -0.33 0.44 15.27
C PRO A 9 0.27 -0.45 14.17
N ILE A 10 -0.06 -1.74 14.23
CA ILE A 10 0.35 -2.75 13.25
C ILE A 10 -0.87 -3.09 12.41
N PHE A 11 -0.77 -2.92 11.09
CA PHE A 11 -1.86 -3.16 10.16
C PHE A 11 -1.64 -4.46 9.36
N THR A 12 -2.69 -5.28 9.21
CA THR A 12 -2.76 -6.36 8.20
C THR A 12 -3.37 -5.87 6.91
N ASP A 13 -4.33 -4.96 7.02
CA ASP A 13 -5.05 -4.36 5.91
C ASP A 13 -4.99 -2.85 6.06
N ILE A 14 -4.83 -2.12 4.96
CA ILE A 14 -4.80 -0.66 4.98
C ILE A 14 -5.75 -0.07 3.93
N GLU A 15 -6.38 1.03 4.29
CA GLU A 15 -7.17 1.87 3.40
C GLU A 15 -6.36 3.11 3.06
N VAL A 16 -6.21 3.37 1.76
CA VAL A 16 -5.29 4.40 1.26
C VAL A 16 -6.04 5.29 0.29
N GLU A 17 -6.06 6.59 0.60
CA GLU A 17 -6.41 7.61 -0.37
C GLU A 17 -5.23 7.77 -1.34
N TYR A 18 -5.45 7.53 -2.64
CA TYR A 18 -4.37 7.41 -3.61
C TYR A 18 -4.47 8.42 -4.76
N THR A 19 -3.34 8.66 -5.43
CA THR A 19 -3.25 9.46 -6.64
C THR A 19 -2.26 8.81 -7.59
N LEU A 20 -2.69 8.62 -8.84
CA LEU A 20 -1.83 8.08 -9.90
C LEU A 20 -1.03 9.20 -10.57
N PHE A 21 0.20 8.88 -10.95
CA PHE A 21 1.02 9.80 -11.74
C PHE A 21 0.46 9.96 -13.15
N PRO A 22 0.55 11.16 -13.73
CA PRO A 22 0.09 11.42 -15.08
C PRO A 22 0.78 10.49 -16.08
N LYS A 23 0.00 10.06 -17.07
CA LYS A 23 0.49 9.17 -18.12
C LYS A 23 1.44 9.95 -19.03
N ASN A 24 2.69 9.51 -19.15
CA ASN A 24 3.53 9.94 -20.27
C ASN A 24 2.98 9.30 -21.55
N ASN A 25 2.66 10.15 -22.54
CA ASN A 25 1.98 9.82 -23.80
C ASN A 25 2.60 8.63 -24.58
N ASN A 26 3.84 8.24 -24.29
CA ASN A 26 4.56 7.16 -24.97
C ASN A 26 4.26 5.72 -24.46
N THR A 27 3.46 5.52 -23.41
CA THR A 27 3.19 4.16 -22.88
C THR A 27 1.73 3.74 -23.05
N ARG A 28 1.47 2.70 -23.87
CA ARG A 28 0.14 2.09 -24.06
C ARG A 28 -0.34 1.23 -22.88
N SER A 29 0.44 1.10 -21.81
CA SER A 29 0.10 0.25 -20.65
C SER A 29 -1.07 0.84 -19.86
N ASN A 30 -2.10 0.03 -19.60
CA ASN A 30 -3.17 0.37 -18.66
C ASN A 30 -2.59 0.43 -17.23
N ARG A 31 -2.61 1.61 -16.61
CA ARG A 31 -2.08 1.85 -15.25
C ARG A 31 -3.16 1.83 -14.18
N ASN A 32 -4.43 1.66 -14.56
CA ASN A 32 -5.51 1.52 -13.59
C ASN A 32 -5.35 0.21 -12.84
N PHE A 33 -5.73 0.21 -11.56
CA PHE A 33 -5.74 -0.99 -10.74
C PHE A 33 -6.93 -1.88 -11.11
N LYS A 34 -6.82 -3.16 -10.76
CA LYS A 34 -7.91 -4.13 -10.80
C LYS A 34 -8.05 -4.77 -9.42
N GLU A 35 -9.25 -5.25 -9.12
CA GLU A 35 -9.46 -6.13 -7.97
C GLU A 35 -8.60 -7.40 -8.12
N ASP A 36 -8.18 -7.94 -6.98
CA ASP A 36 -7.27 -9.09 -6.84
C ASP A 36 -5.90 -8.91 -7.53
N GLU A 37 -5.51 -7.67 -7.85
CA GLU A 37 -4.21 -7.39 -8.44
C GLU A 37 -3.11 -7.31 -7.36
N HIS A 38 -1.98 -7.97 -7.63
CA HIS A 38 -0.79 -7.85 -6.80
C HIS A 38 -0.04 -6.56 -7.08
N VAL A 39 0.27 -5.82 -6.02
CA VAL A 39 1.08 -4.61 -6.06
C VAL A 39 2.19 -4.66 -5.03
N LEU A 40 3.12 -3.72 -5.14
CA LEU A 40 4.21 -3.54 -4.20
C LEU A 40 4.09 -2.16 -3.58
N LEU A 41 4.04 -2.12 -2.25
CA LEU A 41 3.89 -0.90 -1.47
C LEU A 41 5.20 -0.58 -0.78
N ASN A 42 5.59 0.70 -0.82
CA ASN A 42 6.63 1.24 0.04
C ASN A 42 5.97 2.14 1.09
N ILE A 43 6.03 1.71 2.34
CA ILE A 43 5.46 2.39 3.51
C ILE A 43 6.64 2.75 4.42
N GLY A 44 7.01 4.03 4.45
CA GLY A 44 8.26 4.47 5.07
C GLY A 44 9.47 3.74 4.47
N SER A 45 10.22 3.03 5.31
CA SER A 45 11.35 2.17 4.89
C SER A 45 10.95 0.74 4.53
N THR A 46 9.70 0.36 4.75
CA THR A 46 9.22 -1.01 4.60
C THR A 46 8.66 -1.23 3.21
N THR A 47 9.17 -2.23 2.51
CA THR A 47 8.60 -2.68 1.23
C THR A 47 7.85 -3.98 1.47
N THR A 48 6.56 -4.00 1.16
CA THR A 48 5.70 -5.17 1.29
C THR A 48 4.90 -5.40 0.02
N GLY A 49 4.62 -6.67 -0.28
CA GLY A 49 3.67 -7.01 -1.33
C GLY A 49 2.26 -6.97 -0.76
N SER A 50 1.29 -6.62 -1.58
CA SER A 50 -0.13 -6.62 -1.21
C SER A 50 -1.01 -7.04 -2.37
N VAL A 51 -2.26 -7.37 -2.05
CA VAL A 51 -3.35 -7.60 -2.98
C VAL A 51 -4.36 -6.47 -2.82
N ILE A 52 -5.05 -6.11 -3.91
CA ILE A 52 -6.13 -5.11 -3.88
C ILE A 52 -7.48 -5.82 -3.81
N PRO A 53 -8.03 -6.11 -2.61
CA PRO A 53 -9.35 -6.73 -2.50
C PRO A 53 -10.48 -5.83 -3.00
N LYS A 54 -10.34 -4.50 -2.87
CA LYS A 54 -11.42 -3.56 -3.19
C LYS A 54 -10.88 -2.24 -3.74
N ILE A 55 -11.58 -1.72 -4.75
CA ILE A 55 -11.32 -0.43 -5.36
C ILE A 55 -12.56 0.46 -5.20
N GLU A 56 -12.38 1.62 -4.58
CA GLU A 56 -13.36 2.70 -4.52
C GLU A 56 -12.83 3.91 -5.30
N GLU A 57 -13.63 4.96 -5.50
CA GLU A 57 -13.27 6.07 -6.41
C GLU A 57 -11.88 6.67 -6.15
N ASN A 58 -11.59 7.02 -4.88
CA ASN A 58 -10.31 7.61 -4.49
C ASN A 58 -9.58 6.80 -3.40
N ILE A 59 -10.12 5.65 -3.03
CA ILE A 59 -9.61 4.81 -1.94
C ILE A 59 -9.30 3.40 -2.48
N LEU A 60 -8.13 2.89 -2.13
CA LEU A 60 -7.76 1.50 -2.33
C LEU A 60 -7.65 0.81 -0.98
N VAL A 61 -8.26 -0.36 -0.87
CA VAL A 61 -8.01 -1.28 0.23
C VAL A 61 -6.90 -2.22 -0.21
N PHE A 62 -5.90 -2.42 0.65
CA PHE A 62 -4.79 -3.34 0.42
C PHE A 62 -4.73 -4.37 1.54
N ASP A 63 -4.73 -5.64 1.16
CA ASP A 63 -4.40 -6.76 2.04
C ASP A 63 -2.89 -7.02 1.97
N LEU A 64 -2.19 -6.85 3.09
CA LEU A 64 -0.73 -6.89 3.16
C LEU A 64 -0.23 -8.33 3.40
N ILE A 65 0.69 -8.81 2.56
CA ILE A 65 1.31 -10.14 2.73
C ILE A 65 2.08 -10.23 4.06
N LYS A 66 2.65 -9.12 4.50
CA LYS A 66 3.31 -8.99 5.80
C LYS A 66 2.71 -7.78 6.52
N PRO A 67 2.35 -7.91 7.81
CA PRO A 67 1.83 -6.80 8.57
C PRO A 67 2.87 -5.68 8.66
N VAL A 68 2.41 -4.43 8.66
CA VAL A 68 3.27 -3.24 8.67
C VAL A 68 2.91 -2.37 9.85
N CYS A 69 3.94 -1.92 10.57
CA CYS A 69 3.82 -0.91 11.62
C CYS A 69 3.94 0.48 10.97
N SER A 70 2.88 1.28 11.02
CA SER A 70 2.79 2.59 10.37
C SER A 70 1.70 3.43 11.06
N ASP A 71 1.73 4.75 10.86
CA ASP A 71 0.71 5.64 11.39
C ASP A 71 -0.34 6.01 10.32
N VAL A 72 -1.57 6.27 10.76
CA VAL A 72 -2.56 6.93 9.91
C VAL A 72 -2.04 8.31 9.51
N GLY A 73 -2.13 8.63 8.22
CA GLY A 73 -1.54 9.84 7.64
C GLY A 73 -0.15 9.62 7.03
N GLU A 74 0.46 8.44 7.20
CA GLU A 74 1.73 8.14 6.57
C GLU A 74 1.60 8.02 5.05
N ARG A 75 2.63 8.52 4.34
CA ARG A 75 2.68 8.52 2.88
C ARG A 75 3.22 7.20 2.37
N ILE A 76 2.60 6.68 1.32
CA ILE A 76 3.02 5.44 0.68
C ILE A 76 3.29 5.64 -0.81
N ALA A 77 4.17 4.81 -1.35
CA ALA A 77 4.41 4.72 -2.78
C ALA A 77 3.87 3.40 -3.32
N ILE A 78 3.15 3.45 -4.45
CA ILE A 78 2.47 2.29 -5.02
C ILE A 78 3.16 1.90 -6.33
N SER A 79 3.65 0.67 -6.39
CA SER A 79 4.32 0.10 -7.55
C SER A 79 3.51 -1.05 -8.14
N LYS A 80 3.33 -1.04 -9.45
CA LYS A 80 2.61 -2.07 -10.20
C LYS A 80 3.58 -2.83 -11.11
N LYS A 81 3.35 -4.14 -11.27
CA LYS A 81 4.16 -4.98 -12.15
C LYS A 81 3.73 -4.78 -13.61
N ILE A 82 4.62 -4.24 -14.44
CA ILE A 82 4.39 -3.98 -15.86
C ILE A 82 5.56 -4.54 -16.66
N ASN A 83 5.30 -5.46 -17.60
CA ASN A 83 6.32 -6.13 -18.41
C ASN A 83 7.44 -6.72 -17.55
N ASN A 84 7.10 -7.45 -16.48
CA ASN A 84 8.01 -8.03 -15.49
C ASN A 84 8.85 -7.05 -14.65
N HIS A 85 8.60 -5.74 -14.74
CA HIS A 85 9.28 -4.74 -13.93
C HIS A 85 8.29 -4.06 -12.98
N TRP A 86 8.70 -3.83 -11.74
CA TRP A 86 7.96 -2.98 -10.83
C TRP A 86 8.14 -1.53 -11.27
N ARG A 87 7.02 -0.87 -11.57
CA ARG A 87 7.01 0.54 -11.95
C ARG A 87 6.25 1.30 -10.89
N LEU A 88 6.85 2.36 -10.39
CA LEU A 88 6.17 3.32 -9.55
C LEU A 88 5.08 4.02 -10.37
N ILE A 89 3.83 3.92 -9.91
CA ILE A 89 2.66 4.42 -10.66
C ILE A 89 1.84 5.46 -9.91
N GLY A 90 2.00 5.56 -8.60
CA GLY A 90 1.28 6.52 -7.79
C GLY A 90 1.79 6.59 -6.37
N HIS A 91 1.15 7.45 -5.59
CA HIS A 91 1.38 7.59 -4.16
C HIS A 91 0.04 7.70 -3.45
N GLY A 92 0.04 7.59 -2.12
CA GLY A 92 -1.16 7.74 -1.32
C GLY A 92 -0.86 8.05 0.13
N VAL A 93 -1.93 8.16 0.91
CA VAL A 93 -1.90 8.41 2.35
C VAL A 93 -2.80 7.39 3.04
N ILE A 94 -2.27 6.73 4.07
CA ILE A 94 -3.03 5.79 4.89
C ILE A 94 -4.13 6.54 5.64
N LYS A 95 -5.37 6.08 5.54
CA LYS A 95 -6.54 6.63 6.24
C LYS A 95 -7.01 5.77 7.39
N GLY A 96 -6.72 4.47 7.34
CA GLY A 96 -7.10 3.50 8.34
C GLY A 96 -6.69 2.10 7.91
N GLY A 97 -7.17 1.10 8.64
CA GLY A 97 -6.83 -0.29 8.38
C GLY A 97 -7.31 -1.20 9.50
N VAL A 98 -7.06 -2.49 9.33
CA VAL A 98 -7.31 -3.49 10.38
C VAL A 98 -6.06 -3.60 11.24
N GLU A 99 -6.19 -3.16 12.50
CA GLU A 99 -5.12 -3.22 13.49
C GLU A 99 -5.04 -4.60 14.14
N ILE A 100 -3.81 -5.06 14.39
CA ILE A 100 -3.54 -6.27 15.15
C ILE A 100 -2.62 -5.99 16.33
N GLU A 101 -2.87 -6.69 17.45
CA GLU A 101 -1.96 -6.69 18.59
C GLU A 101 -0.88 -7.77 18.37
N PRO A 102 0.42 -7.44 18.56
CA PRO A 102 1.47 -8.43 18.47
C PRO A 102 1.38 -9.39 19.67
N SER A 103 1.18 -10.69 19.39
CA SER A 103 1.32 -11.74 20.40
C SER A 103 2.80 -12.11 20.57
N TYR A 104 3.25 -12.15 21.83
CA TYR A 104 4.58 -12.58 22.23
C TYR A 104 4.44 -13.87 23.04
N GLU A 105 4.10 -14.98 22.37
CA GLU A 105 4.25 -16.32 22.95
C GLU A 105 5.72 -16.74 23.00
#